data_AF-A0A4Q5JC10-F1
#
_entry.id   AF-A0A4Q5JC10-F1
#
_cell.length_a   1.000
_cell.length_b   1.000
_cell.length_c   1.000
_cell.angle_alpha   90.00
_cell.angle_beta   90.00
_cell.angle_gamma   90.00
#
_symmetry.space_group_name_H-M   'P 1'
#
loop_
_entity.id
_entity.type
_entity.pdbx_description
1 polymer ?
#
loop_
_entity_poly.entity_id
_entity_poly.type
_entity_poly.pdbx_seq_one_letter_code
_entity_poly.pdbx_strand_id
1 'polypeptide(L)'
;MSTAVLTRTVHAEWLRLRTVRASWWFLAAGVVSMLGIATIAGLEERAESGGPAASAWLAAVITTMPGQFAFYGLVLLAVTADYSSGGIIPTLQWTPRRMVLFVARTLVPVVVATAAAVLLALAATTLVWAMVPEFTMPWGEADVLGTVALVVGSGCLLSVGLGFLFRSTAGGLVTVFLVMLVLPLILPQFGYDWMLDIAQVLPGYGAAYLLFGEDMGITTTWAVTVLAAWGVGALALGAARLVTQDADN
;
A
#
# COMPACT_ATOMS: atom_id res chain seq x y z
N MET A 1 -4.28 24.70 15.38
CA MET A 1 -3.86 24.69 13.95
C MET A 1 -4.95 25.38 13.14
N SER A 2 -4.64 26.38 12.30
CA SER A 2 -5.69 27.00 11.46
C SER A 2 -6.11 25.97 10.40
N THR A 3 -7.35 25.49 10.50
CA THR A 3 -7.94 24.51 9.57
C THR A 3 -7.82 24.97 8.11
N ALA A 4 -7.89 26.29 7.86
CA ALA A 4 -7.75 26.89 6.54
C ALA A 4 -6.36 26.69 5.90
N VAL A 5 -5.28 26.61 6.70
CA VAL A 5 -3.94 26.36 6.15
C VAL A 5 -3.81 24.90 5.71
N LEU A 6 -4.27 23.97 6.56
CA LEU A 6 -4.24 22.55 6.23
C LEU A 6 -5.07 22.24 4.98
N THR A 7 -6.28 22.78 4.86
CA THR A 7 -7.14 22.54 3.70
C THR A 7 -6.52 23.04 2.39
N ARG A 8 -5.87 24.22 2.41
CA ARG A 8 -5.14 24.74 1.25
C ARG A 8 -3.95 23.85 0.88
N THR A 9 -3.16 23.39 1.85
CA THR A 9 -2.04 22.48 1.59
C THR A 9 -2.50 21.14 1.05
N VAL A 10 -3.59 20.57 1.59
CA VAL A 10 -4.22 19.35 1.08
C VAL A 10 -4.69 19.53 -0.36
N HIS A 11 -5.33 20.66 -0.69
CA HIS A 11 -5.76 20.96 -2.05
C HIS A 11 -4.56 21.06 -3.01
N ALA A 12 -3.47 21.69 -2.57
CA ALA A 12 -2.25 21.80 -3.36
C ALA A 12 -1.61 20.43 -3.65
N GLU A 13 -1.51 19.56 -2.64
CA GLU A 13 -0.97 18.19 -2.83
C GLU A 13 -1.90 17.33 -3.70
N TRP A 14 -3.22 17.50 -3.60
CA TRP A 14 -4.17 16.85 -4.50
C TRP A 14 -3.97 17.28 -5.96
N LEU A 15 -3.82 18.58 -6.22
CA LEU A 15 -3.54 19.08 -7.56
C LEU A 15 -2.21 18.55 -8.09
N ARG A 16 -1.18 18.50 -7.23
CA ARG A 16 0.15 17.96 -7.56
C ARG A 16 0.08 16.49 -7.97
N LEU A 17 -0.60 15.64 -7.22
CA LEU A 17 -0.79 14.24 -7.60
C LEU A 17 -1.44 14.07 -8.98
N ARG A 18 -2.39 14.96 -9.32
CA ARG A 18 -3.08 14.92 -10.62
C ARG A 18 -2.22 15.42 -11.78
N THR A 19 -1.32 16.37 -11.54
CA THR A 19 -0.50 16.98 -12.60
C THR A 19 0.80 16.23 -12.87
N VAL A 20 1.32 15.47 -11.91
CA VAL A 20 2.55 14.69 -12.08
C VAL A 20 2.27 13.44 -12.92
N ARG A 21 2.82 13.39 -14.13
CA ARG A 21 2.67 12.26 -15.08
C ARG A 21 3.09 10.91 -14.48
N ALA A 22 4.13 10.90 -13.65
CA ALA A 22 4.63 9.68 -13.02
C ALA A 22 3.62 9.07 -12.03
N SER A 23 2.76 9.86 -11.38
CA SER A 23 1.68 9.35 -10.53
C SER A 23 0.68 8.49 -11.33
N TRP A 24 0.38 8.90 -12.57
CA TRP A 24 -0.48 8.14 -13.48
C TRP A 24 0.15 6.83 -13.94
N TRP A 25 1.47 6.78 -14.12
CA TRP A 25 2.17 5.53 -14.46
C TRP A 25 2.07 4.50 -13.34
N PHE A 26 2.17 4.91 -12.07
CA PHE A 26 1.94 4.00 -10.95
C PHE A 26 0.48 3.55 -10.83
N LEU A 27 -0.49 4.45 -11.05
CA LEU A 27 -1.90 4.05 -11.12
C LEU A 27 -2.15 3.06 -12.27
N ALA A 28 -1.59 3.31 -13.45
CA ALA A 28 -1.69 2.41 -14.59
C ALA A 28 -1.04 1.04 -14.26
N ALA A 29 0.11 1.02 -13.59
CA ALA A 29 0.73 -0.23 -13.13
C ALA A 29 -0.16 -0.99 -12.14
N GLY A 30 -0.85 -0.29 -11.22
CA GLY A 30 -1.85 -0.88 -10.32
C GLY A 30 -3.03 -1.49 -11.08
N VAL A 31 -3.57 -0.76 -12.06
CA VAL A 31 -4.65 -1.25 -12.93
C VAL A 31 -4.22 -2.51 -13.70
N VAL A 32 -3.07 -2.43 -14.38
CA VAL A 32 -2.56 -3.53 -15.22
C VAL A 32 -2.24 -4.76 -14.38
N SER A 33 -1.61 -4.59 -13.22
CA SER A 33 -1.30 -5.72 -12.33
C SER A 33 -2.57 -6.35 -11.77
N MET A 34 -3.47 -5.58 -11.15
CA MET A 34 -4.63 -6.15 -10.48
C MET A 34 -5.65 -6.72 -11.48
N LEU A 35 -6.03 -5.96 -12.51
CA LEU A 35 -7.00 -6.44 -13.49
C LEU A 35 -6.40 -7.47 -14.45
N GLY A 36 -5.10 -7.36 -14.76
CA GLY A 36 -4.41 -8.36 -15.57
C GLY A 36 -4.38 -9.72 -14.89
N ILE A 37 -4.00 -9.75 -13.60
CA ILE A 37 -4.02 -10.99 -12.80
C ILE A 37 -5.45 -11.52 -12.63
N ALA A 38 -6.43 -10.65 -12.37
CA ALA A 38 -7.84 -11.05 -12.30
C ALA A 38 -8.31 -11.70 -13.62
N THR A 39 -7.92 -11.12 -14.76
CA THR A 39 -8.28 -11.64 -16.08
C THR A 39 -7.66 -13.01 -16.31
N ILE A 40 -6.38 -13.18 -15.98
CA ILE A 40 -5.69 -14.47 -16.12
C ILE A 40 -6.36 -15.53 -15.24
N ALA A 41 -6.57 -15.22 -13.95
CA ALA A 41 -7.24 -16.14 -13.02
C ALA A 41 -8.65 -16.52 -13.49
N GLY A 42 -9.43 -15.55 -13.97
CA GLY A 42 -10.77 -15.82 -14.52
C GLY A 42 -10.76 -16.63 -15.81
N LEU A 43 -9.74 -16.51 -16.66
CA LEU A 43 -9.60 -17.33 -17.86
C LEU A 43 -9.21 -18.78 -17.52
N GLU A 44 -8.32 -18.97 -16.56
CA GLU A 44 -7.91 -20.29 -16.07
C GLU A 44 -9.12 -21.03 -15.47
N GLU A 45 -9.86 -20.40 -14.57
CA GLU A 45 -11.04 -21.00 -13.93
C GLU A 45 -12.13 -21.39 -14.95
N ARG A 46 -12.40 -20.52 -15.93
CA ARG A 46 -13.36 -20.83 -17.01
C ARG A 46 -12.94 -22.02 -17.86
N ALA A 47 -11.63 -22.22 -18.04
CA ALA A 47 -11.10 -23.29 -18.87
C ALA A 47 -11.21 -24.65 -18.17
N GLU A 48 -11.16 -24.67 -16.84
CA GLU A 48 -11.29 -25.85 -15.99
C GLU A 48 -12.77 -26.26 -15.76
N SER A 49 -13.62 -26.08 -16.77
CA SER A 49 -15.09 -26.24 -16.70
C SER A 49 -15.55 -27.38 -15.77
N GLY A 50 -16.36 -27.04 -14.75
CA GLY A 50 -16.87 -27.99 -13.76
C GLY A 50 -16.15 -27.98 -12.40
N GLY A 51 -15.28 -26.99 -12.15
CA GLY A 51 -14.72 -26.71 -10.84
C GLY A 51 -15.78 -26.40 -9.77
N PRO A 52 -15.44 -26.52 -8.47
CA PRO A 52 -16.35 -26.16 -7.38
C PRO A 52 -16.77 -24.70 -7.47
N ALA A 53 -18.03 -24.40 -7.16
CA ALA A 53 -18.46 -23.01 -7.00
C ALA A 53 -17.62 -22.32 -5.91
N ALA A 54 -16.87 -21.29 -6.28
CA ALA A 54 -16.07 -20.48 -5.36
C ALA A 54 -16.60 -19.05 -5.28
N SER A 55 -16.04 -18.30 -4.33
CA SER A 55 -16.33 -16.88 -4.17
C SER A 55 -15.43 -16.04 -5.07
N ALA A 56 -16.04 -15.12 -5.83
CA ALA A 56 -15.29 -14.18 -6.65
C ALA A 56 -14.42 -13.22 -5.81
N TRP A 57 -14.70 -13.06 -4.51
CA TRP A 57 -13.92 -12.21 -3.61
C TRP A 57 -12.47 -12.68 -3.43
N LEU A 58 -12.18 -13.95 -3.74
CA LEU A 58 -10.80 -14.45 -3.79
C LEU A 58 -9.94 -13.65 -4.79
N ALA A 59 -10.55 -13.11 -5.86
CA ALA A 59 -9.85 -12.24 -6.79
C ALA A 59 -9.33 -10.95 -6.13
N ALA A 60 -10.07 -10.36 -5.18
CA ALA A 60 -9.60 -9.20 -4.43
C ALA A 60 -8.32 -9.53 -3.64
N VAL A 61 -8.27 -10.71 -3.02
CA VAL A 61 -7.13 -11.21 -2.24
C VAL A 61 -5.90 -11.40 -3.13
N ILE A 62 -6.04 -12.23 -4.17
CA ILE A 62 -4.93 -12.65 -5.05
C ILE A 62 -4.32 -11.45 -5.80
N THR A 63 -5.16 -10.50 -6.23
CA THR A 63 -4.71 -9.36 -7.03
C THR A 63 -4.07 -8.25 -6.18
N THR A 64 -4.52 -8.08 -4.94
CA THR A 64 -4.03 -7.02 -4.05
C THR A 64 -2.57 -7.23 -3.65
N MET A 65 -2.17 -8.49 -3.38
CA MET A 65 -0.82 -8.82 -2.92
C MET A 65 0.32 -8.34 -3.86
N PRO A 66 0.25 -8.57 -5.17
CA PRO A 66 1.20 -7.98 -6.10
C PRO A 66 0.87 -6.52 -6.45
N GLY A 67 -0.42 -6.16 -6.54
CA GLY A 67 -0.85 -4.82 -6.95
C GLY A 67 -0.45 -3.70 -5.99
N GLN A 68 -0.35 -4.00 -4.69
CA GLN A 68 -0.03 -3.01 -3.65
C GLN A 68 1.30 -2.27 -3.86
N PHE A 69 2.30 -2.89 -4.49
CA PHE A 69 3.61 -2.28 -4.71
C PHE A 69 3.57 -1.10 -5.69
N ALA A 70 2.62 -1.09 -6.63
CA ALA A 70 2.39 0.06 -7.48
C ALA A 70 1.94 1.29 -6.67
N PHE A 71 1.07 1.06 -5.68
CA PHE A 71 0.59 2.11 -4.77
C PHE A 71 1.67 2.57 -3.79
N TYR A 72 2.51 1.67 -3.30
CA TYR A 72 3.69 2.02 -2.50
C TYR A 72 4.66 2.91 -3.27
N GLY A 73 4.92 2.58 -4.54
CA GLY A 73 5.71 3.41 -5.45
C GLY A 73 5.10 4.80 -5.69
N LEU A 74 3.77 4.87 -5.90
CA LEU A 74 3.05 6.15 -6.03
C LEU A 74 3.26 7.04 -4.81
N VAL A 75 3.06 6.47 -3.62
CA VAL A 75 3.17 7.19 -2.35
C VAL A 75 4.60 7.64 -2.09
N LEU A 76 5.57 6.77 -2.33
CA LEU A 76 6.99 7.12 -2.23
C LEU A 76 7.31 8.30 -3.14
N LEU A 77 6.97 8.20 -4.43
CA LEU A 77 7.19 9.26 -5.41
C LEU A 77 6.56 10.59 -4.96
N ALA A 78 5.33 10.57 -4.46
CA ALA A 78 4.63 11.77 -4.00
C ALA A 78 5.39 12.50 -2.88
N VAL A 79 6.02 11.73 -2.00
CA VAL A 79 6.80 12.24 -0.86
C VAL A 79 8.21 12.66 -1.27
N THR A 80 8.87 11.88 -2.14
CA THR A 80 10.31 12.02 -2.42
C THR A 80 10.65 12.90 -3.63
N ALA A 81 9.70 13.17 -4.54
CA ALA A 81 9.98 13.88 -5.80
C ALA A 81 10.59 15.29 -5.62
N ASP A 82 10.34 15.92 -4.47
CA ASP A 82 10.91 17.23 -4.15
C ASP A 82 12.38 17.15 -3.71
N TYR A 83 12.82 16.01 -3.16
CA TYR A 83 14.20 15.81 -2.77
C TYR A 83 15.08 15.55 -4.00
N SER A 84 14.56 14.81 -4.99
CA SER A 84 15.28 14.57 -6.24
C SER A 84 15.41 15.81 -7.13
N SER A 85 14.46 16.75 -7.03
CA SER A 85 14.41 17.96 -7.85
C SER A 85 14.95 19.21 -7.15
N GLY A 86 15.34 19.11 -5.88
CA GLY A 86 15.67 20.28 -5.04
C GLY A 86 14.47 21.16 -4.67
N GLY A 87 13.25 20.74 -5.02
CA GLY A 87 12.00 21.47 -4.74
C GLY A 87 11.62 21.54 -3.26
N ILE A 88 12.29 20.80 -2.37
CA ILE A 88 11.95 20.81 -0.94
C ILE A 88 12.15 22.18 -0.29
N ILE A 89 13.17 22.94 -0.70
CA ILE A 89 13.50 24.27 -0.16
C ILE A 89 12.36 25.27 -0.46
N PRO A 90 11.96 25.50 -1.74
CA PRO A 90 10.86 26.43 -2.02
C PRO A 90 9.52 25.96 -1.41
N THR A 91 9.26 24.65 -1.35
CA THR A 91 8.07 24.10 -0.69
C THR A 91 7.99 24.51 0.79
N LEU A 92 9.11 24.40 1.52
CA LEU A 92 9.18 24.78 2.94
C LEU A 92 9.12 26.30 3.14
N GLN A 93 9.57 27.11 2.17
CA GLN A 93 9.39 28.56 2.22
C GLN A 93 7.93 28.97 2.07
N TRP A 94 7.18 28.28 1.20
CA TRP A 94 5.76 28.58 0.95
C TRP A 94 4.84 28.00 2.02
N THR A 95 5.23 26.87 2.62
CA THR A 95 4.54 26.25 3.76
C THR A 95 5.50 26.09 4.94
N PRO A 96 5.77 27.16 5.71
CA PRO A 96 6.78 27.16 6.79
C PRO A 96 6.44 26.22 7.95
N ARG A 97 5.22 25.67 7.98
CA ARG A 97 4.77 24.71 8.99
C ARG A 97 5.04 23.27 8.52
N ARG A 98 6.24 22.76 8.84
CA ARG A 98 6.71 21.41 8.47
C ARG A 98 5.69 20.29 8.77
N MET A 99 5.02 20.35 9.93
CA MET A 99 4.00 19.35 10.30
C MET A 99 2.71 19.43 9.47
N VAL A 100 2.33 20.62 9.00
CA VAL A 100 1.15 20.75 8.10
C VAL A 100 1.46 20.12 6.75
N LEU A 101 2.67 20.36 6.23
CA LEU A 101 3.14 19.72 5.00
C LEU A 101 3.22 18.20 5.16
N PHE A 102 3.78 17.71 6.27
CA PHE A 102 3.86 16.28 6.56
C PHE A 102 2.48 15.61 6.55
N VAL A 103 1.50 16.18 7.26
CA VAL A 103 0.13 15.64 7.29
C VAL A 103 -0.50 15.65 5.90
N ALA A 104 -0.38 16.75 5.15
CA ALA A 104 -0.93 16.82 3.80
C ALA A 104 -0.29 15.80 2.84
N ARG A 105 1.04 15.64 2.90
CA ARG A 105 1.81 14.66 2.12
C ARG A 105 1.63 13.21 2.55
N THR A 106 1.09 12.99 3.73
CA THR A 106 0.69 11.67 4.17
C THR A 106 -0.73 11.38 3.70
N LEU A 107 -1.67 12.26 4.08
CA LEU A 107 -3.10 12.04 3.89
C LEU A 107 -3.50 11.91 2.43
N VAL A 108 -3.06 12.84 1.57
CA VAL A 108 -3.50 12.87 0.17
C VAL A 108 -3.07 11.61 -0.59
N PRO A 109 -1.77 11.27 -0.69
CA PRO A 109 -1.38 10.09 -1.48
C PRO A 109 -1.85 8.77 -0.84
N VAL A 110 -1.88 8.64 0.49
CA VAL A 110 -2.35 7.42 1.17
C VAL A 110 -3.83 7.17 0.90
N VAL A 111 -4.68 8.19 1.06
CA VAL A 111 -6.13 8.05 0.81
C VAL A 111 -6.39 7.69 -0.65
N VAL A 112 -5.69 8.34 -1.59
CA VAL A 112 -5.86 8.09 -3.02
C VAL A 112 -5.40 6.70 -3.42
N ALA A 113 -4.22 6.29 -2.96
CA ALA A 113 -3.66 4.96 -3.20
C ALA A 113 -4.55 3.86 -2.63
N THR A 114 -5.00 4.02 -1.39
CA THR A 114 -5.87 3.04 -0.71
C THR A 114 -7.23 2.94 -1.39
N ALA A 115 -7.85 4.09 -1.72
CA ALA A 115 -9.13 4.11 -2.43
C ALA A 115 -9.00 3.46 -3.83
N ALA A 116 -7.92 3.75 -4.55
CA ALA A 116 -7.66 3.12 -5.85
C ALA A 116 -7.50 1.59 -5.71
N ALA A 117 -6.77 1.12 -4.71
CA ALA A 117 -6.60 -0.31 -4.45
C ALA A 117 -7.92 -1.01 -4.13
N VAL A 118 -8.76 -0.41 -3.27
CA VAL A 118 -10.09 -0.94 -2.92
C VAL A 118 -11.00 -0.98 -4.16
N LEU A 119 -11.03 0.09 -4.95
CA LEU A 119 -11.81 0.13 -6.18
C LEU A 119 -11.33 -0.92 -7.20
N LEU A 120 -10.02 -1.14 -7.29
CA LEU A 120 -9.45 -2.16 -8.18
C LEU A 120 -9.67 -3.58 -7.69
N ALA A 121 -9.65 -3.81 -6.37
CA ALA A 121 -10.01 -5.09 -5.78
C ALA A 121 -11.50 -5.43 -6.02
N LEU A 122 -12.38 -4.44 -5.89
CA LEU A 122 -13.79 -4.58 -6.26
C LEU A 122 -13.93 -4.84 -7.76
N ALA A 123 -13.24 -4.07 -8.61
CA ALA A 123 -13.27 -4.25 -10.05
C ALA A 123 -12.77 -5.64 -10.47
N ALA A 124 -11.67 -6.13 -9.89
CA ALA A 124 -11.15 -7.48 -10.09
C ALA A 124 -12.18 -8.55 -9.69
N THR A 125 -12.83 -8.39 -8.54
CA THR A 125 -13.90 -9.28 -8.08
C THR A 125 -15.05 -9.30 -9.08
N THR A 126 -15.56 -8.14 -9.49
CA THR A 126 -16.67 -8.06 -10.45
C THR A 126 -16.30 -8.61 -11.83
N LEU A 127 -15.04 -8.46 -12.23
CA LEU A 127 -14.53 -8.99 -13.49
C LEU A 127 -14.51 -10.52 -13.46
N VAL A 128 -13.94 -11.13 -12.42
CA VAL A 128 -13.92 -12.60 -12.28
C VAL A 128 -15.33 -13.16 -12.15
N TRP A 129 -16.20 -12.52 -11.37
CA TRP A 129 -17.61 -12.90 -11.26
C TRP A 129 -18.35 -12.88 -12.60
N ALA A 130 -18.11 -11.85 -13.43
CA ALA A 130 -18.71 -11.77 -14.76
C ALA A 130 -18.11 -12.78 -15.76
N MET A 131 -16.87 -13.23 -15.51
CA MET A 131 -16.17 -14.17 -16.37
C MET A 131 -16.55 -15.62 -16.06
N VAL A 132 -16.72 -15.99 -14.79
CA VAL A 132 -16.93 -17.37 -14.32
C VAL A 132 -18.38 -17.56 -13.83
N PRO A 133 -19.27 -18.18 -14.63
CA PRO A 133 -20.69 -18.33 -14.28
C PRO A 133 -20.96 -19.11 -12.99
N GLU A 134 -20.07 -20.02 -12.61
CA GLU A 134 -20.16 -20.86 -11.43
C GLU A 134 -19.87 -20.10 -10.13
N PHE A 135 -19.21 -18.94 -10.22
CA PHE A 135 -18.80 -18.17 -9.06
C PHE A 135 -19.95 -17.35 -8.49
N THR A 136 -19.92 -17.20 -7.16
CA THR A 136 -20.86 -16.36 -6.43
C THR A 136 -20.16 -15.10 -5.91
N MET A 137 -20.92 -14.05 -5.67
CA MET A 137 -20.43 -12.81 -5.05
C MET A 137 -21.30 -12.47 -3.83
N PRO A 138 -21.18 -13.24 -2.74
CA PRO A 138 -21.97 -13.01 -1.54
C PRO A 138 -21.54 -11.71 -0.87
N TRP A 139 -22.49 -10.81 -0.61
CA TRP A 139 -22.20 -9.51 0.02
C TRP A 139 -21.64 -9.63 1.45
N GLY A 140 -21.88 -10.76 2.13
CA GLY A 140 -21.31 -11.04 3.45
C GLY A 140 -19.79 -11.18 3.47
N GLU A 141 -19.15 -11.36 2.31
CA GLU A 141 -17.69 -11.46 2.18
C GLU A 141 -17.04 -10.15 1.70
N ALA A 142 -17.83 -9.08 1.52
CA ALA A 142 -17.33 -7.77 1.10
C ALA A 142 -16.38 -7.12 2.13
N ASP A 143 -16.33 -7.63 3.36
CA ASP A 143 -15.37 -7.23 4.39
C ASP A 143 -13.91 -7.34 3.94
N VAL A 144 -13.62 -8.19 2.95
CA VAL A 144 -12.30 -8.27 2.30
C VAL A 144 -11.82 -6.91 1.77
N LEU A 145 -12.73 -6.03 1.33
CA LEU A 145 -12.37 -4.68 0.90
C LEU A 145 -11.84 -3.83 2.05
N GLY A 146 -12.38 -4.02 3.26
CA GLY A 146 -11.85 -3.42 4.48
C GLY A 146 -10.46 -3.93 4.80
N THR A 147 -10.21 -5.23 4.62
CA THR A 147 -8.88 -5.83 4.77
C THR A 147 -7.89 -5.29 3.74
N VAL A 148 -8.29 -5.16 2.46
CA VAL A 148 -7.47 -4.54 1.41
C VAL A 148 -7.14 -3.09 1.78
N ALA A 149 -8.12 -2.33 2.26
CA ALA A 149 -7.90 -0.95 2.70
C ALA A 149 -6.89 -0.87 3.85
N LEU A 150 -7.00 -1.76 4.83
CA LEU A 150 -6.10 -1.83 5.98
C LEU A 150 -4.68 -2.20 5.54
N VAL A 151 -4.53 -3.24 4.72
CA VAL A 151 -3.22 -3.74 4.26
C VAL A 151 -2.51 -2.70 3.40
N VAL A 152 -3.16 -2.24 2.33
CA VAL A 152 -2.56 -1.26 1.42
C VAL A 152 -2.36 0.08 2.12
N GLY A 153 -3.35 0.53 2.91
CA GLY A 153 -3.24 1.78 3.65
C GLY A 153 -2.06 1.79 4.62
N SER A 154 -1.87 0.72 5.38
CA SER A 154 -0.75 0.60 6.33
C SER A 154 0.60 0.51 5.61
N GLY A 155 0.70 -0.23 4.50
CA GLY A 155 1.90 -0.25 3.68
C GLY A 155 2.20 1.08 3.00
N CYS A 156 1.18 1.86 2.64
CA CYS A 156 1.32 3.23 2.17
C CYS A 156 1.84 4.15 3.30
N LEU A 157 1.35 4.02 4.54
CA LEU A 157 1.89 4.78 5.68
C LEU A 157 3.36 4.45 5.95
N LEU A 158 3.73 3.16 5.91
CA LEU A 158 5.12 2.70 5.97
C LEU A 158 5.96 3.36 4.87
N SER A 159 5.44 3.37 3.63
CA SER A 159 6.07 3.98 2.47
C SER A 159 6.26 5.50 2.62
N VAL A 160 5.29 6.24 3.18
CA VAL A 160 5.45 7.67 3.50
C VAL A 160 6.59 7.87 4.50
N GLY A 161 6.58 7.10 5.59
CA GLY A 161 7.59 7.18 6.64
C GLY A 161 8.99 6.96 6.10
N LEU A 162 9.18 5.88 5.33
CA LEU A 162 10.43 5.57 4.65
C LEU A 162 10.81 6.61 3.58
N GLY A 163 9.84 7.20 2.89
CA GLY A 163 10.07 8.27 1.92
C GLY A 163 10.66 9.53 2.58
N PHE A 164 10.10 9.98 3.69
CA PHE A 164 10.66 11.07 4.48
C PHE A 164 11.98 10.70 5.15
N LEU A 165 12.09 9.44 5.62
CA LEU A 165 13.30 8.95 6.27
C LEU A 165 14.45 8.86 5.29
N PHE A 166 14.30 8.29 4.09
CA PHE A 166 15.43 8.10 3.16
C PHE A 166 15.61 9.22 2.17
N ARG A 167 14.59 10.07 1.96
CA ARG A 167 14.58 11.12 0.92
C ARG A 167 14.87 10.57 -0.48
N SER A 168 14.61 9.29 -0.71
CA SER A 168 14.91 8.57 -1.95
C SER A 168 13.81 7.56 -2.28
N THR A 169 13.24 7.67 -3.49
CA THR A 169 12.22 6.73 -3.97
C THR A 169 12.78 5.32 -4.07
N ALA A 170 13.99 5.17 -4.62
CA ALA A 170 14.61 3.87 -4.83
C ALA A 170 14.93 3.18 -3.50
N GLY A 171 15.53 3.90 -2.54
CA GLY A 171 15.82 3.37 -1.22
C GLY A 171 14.55 2.96 -0.47
N GLY A 172 13.52 3.81 -0.50
CA GLY A 172 12.23 3.49 0.11
C GLY A 172 11.57 2.26 -0.51
N LEU A 173 11.56 2.17 -1.85
CA LEU A 173 10.91 1.06 -2.54
C LEU A 173 11.62 -0.26 -2.27
N VAL A 174 12.95 -0.29 -2.31
CA VAL A 174 13.76 -1.48 -1.97
C VAL A 174 13.46 -1.94 -0.56
N THR A 175 13.44 -1.03 0.42
CA THR A 175 13.12 -1.40 1.81
C THR A 175 11.69 -1.90 1.96
N VAL A 176 10.71 -1.27 1.32
CA VAL A 176 9.31 -1.73 1.35
C VAL A 176 9.20 -3.14 0.77
N PHE A 177 9.78 -3.41 -0.40
CA PHE A 177 9.83 -4.78 -0.95
C PHE A 177 10.49 -5.77 0.00
N LEU A 178 11.59 -5.36 0.63
CA LEU A 178 12.35 -6.22 1.52
C LEU A 178 11.51 -6.65 2.73
N VAL A 179 10.82 -5.72 3.39
CA VAL A 179 10.03 -6.00 4.61
C VAL A 179 8.61 -6.48 4.35
N MET A 180 8.01 -6.15 3.20
CA MET A 180 6.65 -6.57 2.84
C MET A 180 6.59 -7.88 2.07
N LEU A 181 7.66 -8.24 1.35
CA LEU A 181 7.63 -9.39 0.45
C LEU A 181 8.80 -10.34 0.69
N VAL A 182 10.03 -9.84 0.57
CA VAL A 182 11.21 -10.71 0.46
C VAL A 182 11.52 -11.44 1.75
N LEU A 183 11.67 -10.73 2.87
CA LEU A 183 11.99 -11.37 4.15
C LEU A 183 10.84 -12.24 4.68
N PRO A 184 9.57 -11.79 4.70
CA PRO A 184 8.46 -12.62 5.16
C PRO A 184 8.34 -13.94 4.38
N LEU A 185 8.67 -13.92 3.09
CA LEU A 185 8.61 -15.10 2.23
C LEU A 185 9.81 -16.04 2.43
N ILE A 186 11.02 -15.48 2.56
CA ILE A 186 12.25 -16.28 2.56
C ILE A 186 12.61 -16.79 3.96
N LEU A 187 12.37 -16.03 5.02
CA LEU A 187 12.78 -16.41 6.37
C LEU A 187 12.19 -17.75 6.86
N PRO A 188 10.89 -18.04 6.67
CA PRO A 188 10.32 -19.32 7.07
C PRO A 188 10.93 -20.52 6.32
N GLN A 189 11.43 -20.32 5.10
CA GLN A 189 11.94 -21.39 4.24
C GLN A 189 13.23 -22.04 4.77
N PHE A 190 13.95 -21.37 5.67
CA PHE A 190 15.16 -21.93 6.28
C PHE A 190 14.86 -22.97 7.38
N GLY A 191 13.62 -23.07 7.86
CA GLY A 191 13.20 -24.09 8.82
C GLY A 191 13.72 -23.91 10.26
N TYR A 192 14.21 -22.71 10.61
CA TYR A 192 14.58 -22.36 11.98
C TYR A 192 13.48 -21.54 12.66
N ASP A 193 13.09 -21.93 13.87
CA ASP A 193 12.00 -21.26 14.62
C ASP A 193 12.25 -19.76 14.81
N TRP A 194 13.48 -19.36 15.14
CA TRP A 194 13.82 -17.94 15.33
C TRP A 194 13.70 -17.11 14.05
N MET A 195 13.83 -17.72 12.86
CA MET A 195 13.62 -17.02 11.59
C MET A 195 12.13 -16.84 11.31
N LEU A 196 11.30 -17.81 11.69
CA LEU A 196 9.85 -17.68 11.68
C LEU A 196 9.39 -16.58 12.64
N ASP A 197 9.96 -16.53 13.85
CA ASP A 197 9.66 -15.47 14.82
C ASP A 197 9.96 -14.07 14.25
N ILE A 198 11.07 -13.91 13.52
CA ILE A 198 11.40 -12.67 12.81
C ILE A 198 10.38 -12.41 11.69
N ALA A 199 10.00 -13.43 10.91
CA ALA A 199 9.00 -13.26 9.86
C ALA A 199 7.67 -12.76 10.43
N GLN A 200 7.23 -13.30 11.56
CA GLN A 200 5.97 -12.93 12.21
C GLN A 200 5.90 -11.48 12.73
N VAL A 201 7.05 -10.83 12.96
CA VAL A 201 7.11 -9.39 13.31
C VAL A 201 7.29 -8.49 12.10
N LEU A 202 7.40 -9.03 10.88
CA LEU A 202 7.47 -8.24 9.66
C LEU A 202 6.06 -7.89 9.16
N PRO A 203 5.88 -6.69 8.59
CA PRO A 203 4.55 -6.22 8.22
C PRO A 203 3.99 -7.00 7.03
N GLY A 204 4.85 -7.54 6.15
CA GLY A 204 4.42 -8.37 5.02
C GLY A 204 3.83 -9.71 5.43
N TYR A 205 4.31 -10.29 6.54
CA TYR A 205 3.76 -11.53 7.07
C TYR A 205 2.33 -11.33 7.57
N GLY A 206 2.12 -10.27 8.36
CA GLY A 206 0.77 -9.87 8.80
C GLY A 206 -0.14 -9.50 7.63
N ALA A 207 0.38 -8.81 6.60
CA ALA A 207 -0.39 -8.49 5.39
C ALA A 207 -0.82 -9.75 4.62
N ALA A 208 0.08 -10.72 4.45
CA ALA A 208 -0.23 -11.99 3.81
C ALA A 208 -1.26 -12.80 4.61
N TYR A 209 -1.09 -12.91 5.93
CA TYR A 209 -2.06 -13.54 6.83
C TYR A 209 -3.45 -12.92 6.71
N LEU A 210 -3.54 -11.58 6.72
CA LEU A 210 -4.82 -10.88 6.65
C LEU A 210 -5.55 -11.11 5.32
N LEU A 211 -4.82 -11.17 4.20
CA LEU A 211 -5.44 -11.36 2.89
C LEU A 211 -5.75 -12.83 2.58
N PHE A 212 -4.84 -13.76 2.87
CA PHE A 212 -5.02 -15.17 2.51
C PHE A 212 -5.68 -16.00 3.62
N GLY A 213 -5.68 -15.55 4.87
CA GLY A 213 -6.41 -16.18 5.97
C GLY A 213 -5.88 -17.54 6.41
N GLU A 214 -4.64 -17.88 6.08
CA GLU A 214 -4.06 -19.20 6.36
C GLU A 214 -3.57 -19.35 7.81
N ASP A 215 -3.43 -20.60 8.26
CA ASP A 215 -2.95 -21.00 9.59
C ASP A 215 -1.44 -20.71 9.76
N MET A 216 -1.09 -19.42 9.76
CA MET A 216 0.28 -18.91 9.84
C MET A 216 0.78 -18.76 11.28
N GLY A 217 0.14 -19.44 12.25
CA GLY A 217 0.56 -19.41 13.66
C GLY A 217 0.45 -18.05 14.36
N ILE A 218 -0.27 -17.09 13.76
CA ILE A 218 -0.52 -15.77 14.34
C ILE A 218 -2.01 -15.45 14.40
N THR A 219 -2.36 -14.46 15.21
CA THR A 219 -3.74 -13.98 15.34
C THR A 219 -3.98 -12.74 14.47
N THR A 220 -5.23 -12.48 14.09
CA THR A 220 -5.64 -11.23 13.42
C THR A 220 -5.24 -9.99 14.21
N THR A 221 -5.39 -10.02 15.55
CA THR A 221 -4.96 -8.92 16.41
C THR A 221 -3.47 -8.67 16.30
N TRP A 222 -2.64 -9.72 16.30
CA TRP A 222 -1.20 -9.59 16.12
C TRP A 222 -0.85 -9.01 14.75
N ALA A 223 -1.41 -9.56 13.68
CA ALA A 223 -1.16 -9.11 12.31
C ALA A 223 -1.48 -7.62 12.13
N VAL A 224 -2.66 -7.17 12.60
CA VAL A 224 -3.06 -5.76 12.55
C VAL A 224 -2.13 -4.89 13.41
N THR A 225 -1.75 -5.36 14.59
CA THR A 225 -0.90 -4.60 15.52
C THR A 225 0.52 -4.41 14.95
N VAL A 226 1.14 -5.48 14.44
CA VAL A 226 2.47 -5.41 13.82
C VAL A 226 2.44 -4.48 12.60
N LEU A 227 1.46 -4.68 11.72
CA LEU A 227 1.33 -3.87 10.52
C LEU A 227 1.12 -2.38 10.82
N ALA A 228 0.27 -2.06 11.80
CA ALA A 228 0.06 -0.70 12.27
C ALA A 228 1.32 -0.13 12.95
N ALA A 229 2.03 -0.92 13.76
CA ALA A 229 3.25 -0.50 14.45
C ALA A 229 4.36 -0.12 13.47
N TRP A 230 4.53 -0.88 12.38
CA TRP A 230 5.47 -0.53 11.31
C TRP A 230 5.08 0.77 10.58
N GLY A 231 3.80 0.93 10.24
CA GLY A 231 3.31 2.15 9.61
C GLY A 231 3.51 3.39 10.51
N VAL A 232 3.06 3.32 11.76
CA VAL A 232 3.18 4.41 12.73
C VAL A 232 4.65 4.69 13.09
N GLY A 233 5.45 3.65 13.30
CA GLY A 233 6.88 3.77 13.61
C GLY A 233 7.65 4.47 12.48
N ALA A 234 7.42 4.06 11.23
CA ALA A 234 8.04 4.72 10.08
C ALA A 234 7.60 6.17 9.93
N LEU A 235 6.31 6.48 10.14
CA LEU A 235 5.81 7.86 10.13
C LEU A 235 6.45 8.71 11.23
N ALA A 236 6.59 8.17 12.44
CA ALA A 236 7.22 8.87 13.55
C ALA A 236 8.68 9.19 13.25
N LEU A 237 9.44 8.22 12.70
CA LEU A 237 10.82 8.42 12.27
C LEU A 237 10.94 9.43 11.13
N GLY A 238 10.06 9.35 10.13
CA GLY A 238 10.00 10.29 9.01
C GLY A 238 9.65 11.72 9.45
N ALA A 239 8.66 11.87 10.33
CA ALA A 239 8.28 13.15 10.92
C ALA A 239 9.40 13.75 11.76
N ALA A 240 10.04 12.94 12.61
CA ALA A 240 11.19 13.36 13.40
C ALA A 240 12.31 13.89 12.50
N ARG A 241 12.67 13.15 11.44
CA ARG A 241 13.70 13.59 10.48
C ARG A 241 13.33 14.90 9.77
N LEU A 242 12.07 15.09 9.40
CA LEU A 242 11.61 16.33 8.77
C LEU A 242 11.68 17.54 9.72
N VAL A 243 11.43 17.33 11.02
CA VAL A 243 11.42 18.40 12.01
C VAL A 243 12.82 18.77 12.48
N THR A 244 13.71 17.78 12.65
CA THR A 244 15.03 17.99 13.28
C THR A 244 16.13 18.38 12.30
N GLN A 245 16.02 18.03 11.02
CA GLN A 245 17.06 18.33 10.03
C GLN A 245 16.70 19.56 9.20
N ASP A 246 17.70 20.42 8.96
CA ASP A 246 17.60 21.48 7.96
C ASP A 246 17.38 20.90 6.56
N ALA A 247 16.90 21.73 5.64
CA ALA A 247 16.48 21.32 4.30
C ALA A 247 17.64 20.87 3.40
N ASP A 248 18.86 20.84 3.92
CA ASP A 248 20.07 20.42 3.22
C ASP A 248 20.19 18.89 3.22
N ASN A 249 20.76 18.36 2.14
CA ASN A 249 20.85 16.92 1.84
C ASN A 249 21.69 16.16 2.87
#